data_AF-A0A7V2XAB0-F1
#
_entry.id   AF-A0A7V2XAB0-F1
#
_cell.length_a   1.000
_cell.length_b   1.000
_cell.length_c   1.000
_cell.angle_alpha   90.00
_cell.angle_beta   90.00
_cell.angle_gamma   90.00
#
_symmetry.space_group_name_H-M   'P 1'
#
loop_
_entity.id
_entity.type
_entity.pdbx_description
1 polymer ?
#
loop_
_entity_poly.entity_id
_entity_poly.type
_entity_poly.pdbx_seq_one_letter_code
_entity_poly.pdbx_strand_id
1 'polypeptide(L)' 'LGLEAHSMVSGAGHDAAYVSRVAPTAMIFVPSIGGRSHVEVENTSWEDCEAGANVLLQAVLESAGE' A
#
# COMPACT_ATOMS: atom_id res chain seq x y z
N LEU A 1 13.18 3.81 6.11
CA LEU A 1 13.09 4.41 4.76
C LEU A 1 13.03 5.95 4.76
N GLY A 2 12.75 6.63 5.88
CA GLY A 2 12.72 8.10 5.91
C GLY A 2 11.51 8.73 5.22
N LEU A 3 10.48 7.93 4.97
CA LEU A 3 9.22 8.35 4.37
C LEU A 3 8.24 8.79 5.46
N GLU A 4 7.47 9.83 5.19
CA GLU A 4 6.34 10.21 6.06
C GLU A 4 5.19 9.21 5.87
N ALA A 5 4.53 8.85 6.98
CA ALA A 5 3.42 7.92 6.97
C ALA A 5 2.43 8.24 8.09
N HIS A 6 1.18 7.86 7.89
CA HIS A 6 0.15 7.90 8.91
C HIS A 6 -0.75 6.66 8.81
N SER A 7 -1.37 6.29 9.93
CA SER A 7 -2.39 5.23 9.91
C SER A 7 -3.66 5.71 9.20
N MET A 8 -4.32 4.80 8.49
CA MET A 8 -5.60 5.09 7.85
C MET A 8 -6.44 3.83 7.71
N VAL A 9 -7.76 4.02 7.57
CA VAL A 9 -8.70 2.95 7.24
C VAL A 9 -8.90 2.93 5.73
N SER A 10 -8.87 1.74 5.13
CA SER A 10 -9.18 1.58 3.72
C SER A 10 -10.69 1.77 3.48
N GLY A 11 -11.04 2.72 2.62
CA GLY A 11 -12.44 2.97 2.23
C GLY A 11 -12.99 1.98 1.19
N ALA A 12 -12.13 1.24 0.52
CA ALA A 12 -12.50 0.28 -0.54
C ALA A 12 -12.27 -1.17 -0.10
N GLY A 13 -13.04 -2.08 -0.70
CA GLY A 13 -12.82 -3.52 -0.54
C GLY A 13 -11.57 -3.98 -1.29
N HIS A 14 -10.78 -4.83 -0.65
CA HIS A 14 -9.58 -5.45 -1.22
C HIS A 14 -9.54 -6.93 -0.83
N ASP A 15 -8.88 -7.78 -1.63
CA ASP A 15 -8.71 -9.20 -1.30
C ASP A 15 -8.05 -9.39 0.07
N ALA A 16 -7.14 -8.48 0.46
CA ALA A 16 -6.51 -8.44 1.78
C ALA A 16 -7.52 -8.44 2.95
N ALA A 17 -8.73 -7.90 2.77
CA ALA A 17 -9.77 -7.93 3.80
C ALA A 17 -10.34 -9.35 4.04
N TYR A 18 -10.25 -10.23 3.05
CA TYR A 18 -10.60 -11.65 3.20
C TYR A 18 -9.39 -12.46 3.68
N VAL A 19 -8.20 -12.18 3.15
CA VAL A 19 -6.95 -12.87 3.57
C VAL A 19 -6.67 -12.64 5.06
N SER A 20 -6.97 -11.46 5.59
CA SER A 20 -6.80 -11.13 7.01
C SER A 20 -7.59 -12.03 7.97
N ARG A 21 -8.58 -12.78 7.48
CA ARG A 21 -9.36 -13.73 8.29
C ARG A 21 -8.62 -15.05 8.56
N VAL A 22 -7.57 -15.33 7.78
CA VAL A 22 -6.86 -16.62 7.83
C VAL A 22 -5.35 -16.48 8.00
N ALA A 23 -4.79 -15.27 7.86
CA ALA A 23 -3.38 -14.99 8.07
C ALA A 23 -3.15 -13.54 8.54
N PRO A 24 -2.09 -13.25 9.33
CA PRO A 24 -1.66 -11.89 9.60
C PRO A 24 -1.47 -11.13 8.29
N THR A 25 -2.18 -10.02 8.11
CA THR A 25 -2.25 -9.29 6.85
C THR A 25 -2.27 -7.79 7.13
N ALA A 26 -1.54 -7.03 6.32
CA ALA A 26 -1.54 -5.56 6.32
C ALA A 26 -1.60 -5.04 4.89
N MET A 27 -1.91 -3.75 4.74
CA MET A 27 -1.90 -3.06 3.44
C MET A 27 -1.00 -1.83 3.51
N ILE A 28 -0.34 -1.52 2.40
CA ILE A 28 0.48 -0.32 2.22
C ILE A 28 -0.20 0.52 1.15
N PHE A 29 -0.49 1.78 1.46
CA PHE A 29 -1.10 2.74 0.53
C PHE A 29 -0.09 3.80 0.12
N VAL A 30 -0.21 4.24 -1.12
CA VAL A 30 0.50 5.40 -1.69
C VAL A 30 -0.53 6.37 -2.27
N PRO A 31 -0.24 7.67 -2.33
CA PRO A 31 -1.22 8.65 -2.78
C PRO A 31 -1.42 8.57 -4.31
N SER A 32 -2.67 8.60 -4.75
CA SER A 32 -3.01 8.90 -6.16
C SER A 32 -3.38 10.37 -6.31
N ILE A 33 -3.02 10.97 -7.44
CA ILE A 33 -3.19 12.40 -7.72
C ILE A 33 -4.68 12.78 -7.63
N GLY A 34 -5.00 13.64 -6.66
CA GLY A 34 -6.37 14.07 -6.40
C GLY A 34 -7.29 12.98 -5.83
N GLY A 35 -6.73 11.85 -5.35
CA GLY A 35 -7.50 10.73 -4.78
C GLY A 35 -8.45 10.06 -5.76
N ARG A 36 -8.19 10.18 -7.07
CA ARG A 36 -9.04 9.63 -8.12
C ARG A 36 -8.76 8.14 -8.29
N SER A 37 -9.82 7.36 -8.46
CA SER A 37 -9.72 5.96 -8.87
C SER A 37 -10.91 5.57 -9.75
N HIS A 38 -10.78 4.50 -10.54
CA HIS A 38 -11.77 3.99 -11.49
C HIS A 38 -12.16 5.01 -12.57
N VAL A 39 -11.17 5.78 -13.04
CA VAL A 39 -11.33 6.79 -14.09
C VAL A 39 -10.04 6.88 -14.91
N GLU A 40 -10.12 7.24 -16.20
CA GLU A 40 -8.98 7.19 -17.13
C GLU A 40 -7.84 8.13 -16.73
N VAL A 41 -8.12 9.16 -15.94
CA VAL A 41 -7.14 10.12 -15.43
C VAL A 41 -6.56 9.73 -14.07
N GLU A 42 -6.91 8.55 -13.53
CA GLU A 42 -6.27 7.97 -12.34
C GLU A 42 -4.76 7.85 -12.58
N ASN A 43 -3.97 8.36 -11.63
CA ASN A 43 -2.52 8.34 -11.74
C ASN A 43 -1.86 8.45 -10.36
N THR A 44 -0.72 7.78 -10.21
CA THR A 44 0.19 7.85 -9.05
C THR A 44 1.58 8.16 -9.59
N SER A 45 2.34 9.02 -8.91
CA SER A 45 3.69 9.38 -9.38
C SER A 45 4.63 8.16 -9.33
N TRP A 46 5.68 8.17 -10.16
CA TRP A 46 6.66 7.07 -10.13
C TRP A 46 7.41 7.03 -8.80
N GLU A 47 7.65 8.19 -8.21
CA GLU A 47 8.29 8.36 -6.90
C GLU A 47 7.44 7.73 -5.78
N ASP A 48 6.13 7.96 -5.80
CA ASP A 48 5.20 7.34 -4.84
C ASP A 48 5.09 5.82 -5.06
N CYS A 49 5.05 5.37 -6.33
CA CYS A 49 5.06 3.95 -6.67
C CYS A 49 6.33 3.26 -6.17
N GLU A 50 7.51 3.87 -6.38
CA GLU A 50 8.79 3.36 -5.90
C GLU A 50 8.83 3.32 -4.37
N ALA A 51 8.36 4.37 -3.70
CA ALA A 51 8.27 4.42 -2.24
C ALA A 51 7.40 3.27 -1.70
N GLY A 52 6.21 3.05 -2.28
CA GLY A 52 5.33 1.95 -1.92
C GLY A 52 5.96 0.57 -2.15
N ALA A 53 6.63 0.38 -3.28
CA ALA A 53 7.32 -0.87 -3.61
C ALA A 53 8.49 -1.14 -2.65
N ASN A 54 9.26 -0.12 -2.27
CA ASN A 54 10.33 -0.25 -1.29
C ASN A 54 9.82 -0.58 0.11
N VAL A 55 8.69 0.01 0.55
CA VAL A 55 8.05 -0.37 1.82
C VAL A 55 7.59 -1.82 1.76
N LEU A 56 6.97 -2.25 0.66
CA LEU A 56 6.56 -3.65 0.48
C LEU A 56 7.75 -4.60 0.55
N LEU A 57 8.84 -4.30 -0.17
CA LEU A 57 10.06 -5.09 -0.16
C LEU A 57 10.60 -5.28 1.26
N GLN A 58 10.76 -4.18 2.00
CA GLN A 58 11.29 -4.23 3.37
C GLN A 58 10.36 -4.99 4.32
N ALA A 59 9.04 -4.78 4.23
CA ALA A 59 8.06 -5.50 5.04
C ALA A 59 8.06 -7.01 4.75
N VAL A 60 8.23 -7.40 3.48
CA VAL A 60 8.34 -8.81 3.10
C VAL A 60 9.62 -9.43 3.65
N LEU A 61 10.79 -8.79 3.48
CA LEU A 61 12.05 -9.27 4.02
C LEU A 61 11.98 -9.43 5.55
N GLU A 62 11.50 -8.40 6.26
CA GLU A 62 11.32 -8.45 7.71
C GLU A 62 10.38 -9.59 8.13
N SER A 63 9.26 -9.79 7.42
CA SER A 63 8.33 -10.88 7.70
C SER A 63 8.88 -12.28 7.38
N ALA A 64 9.81 -12.35 6.43
CA ALA A 64 10.51 -13.58 6.04
C ALA A 64 11.68 -13.91 6.99
N GLY A 65 12.10 -12.97 7.83
CA GLY A 65 13.27 -13.11 8.70
C GLY A 65 14.60 -12.93 7.96
N GLU A 66 14.60 -12.17 6.86
CA GLU A 66 15.76 -11.83 6.03
C GLU A 66 16.29 -10.42 6.33
#